data_AF-A0A561TS56-F1
#
_entry.id   AF-A0A561TS56-F1
#
_cell.length_a   1.000
_cell.length_b   1.000
_cell.length_c   1.000
_cell.angle_alpha   90.00
_cell.angle_beta   90.00
_cell.angle_gamma   90.00
#
_symmetry.space_group_name_H-M   'P 1'
#
loop_
_entity.id
_entity.type
_entity.pdbx_description
1 polymer ?
#
loop_
_entity_poly.entity_id
_entity_poly.type
_entity_poly.pdbx_seq_one_letter_code
_entity_poly.pdbx_strand_id
1 'polypeptide(L)'
;MLQPPLQRGGIAGVEHGSELPYQVVGAVQAQTEHLPATRRDAVTTCARYLTGHRDQLHYDTALKNGWPIATGAVEGACRHVIADRLDITGARWGLVGAEAVLQLRALITNGDFEDYWIFHAAREHQRLYPGPDQQKYSLTA
;
A
#
# COMPACT_ATOMS: atom_id res chain seq x y z
N MET A 1 -4.52 31.37 22.93
CA MET A 1 -5.27 31.55 21.66
C MET A 1 -5.78 30.18 21.24
N LEU A 2 -6.87 29.74 21.87
CA LEU A 2 -7.51 28.43 21.63
C LEU A 2 -8.67 28.68 20.65
N GLN A 3 -8.72 27.95 19.54
CA GLN A 3 -9.91 27.95 18.70
C GLN A 3 -11.02 27.11 19.35
N PRO A 4 -12.29 27.53 19.25
CA PRO A 4 -13.43 26.80 19.83
C PRO A 4 -13.78 25.54 19.02
N PRO A 5 -14.49 24.56 19.63
CA PRO A 5 -14.89 23.34 18.94
C PRO A 5 -16.03 23.63 17.94
N LEU A 6 -15.90 23.08 16.73
CA LEU A 6 -16.94 23.08 15.71
C LEU A 6 -18.17 22.35 16.26
N GLN A 7 -19.27 23.09 16.46
CA GLN A 7 -20.55 22.54 16.86
C GLN A 7 -21.06 21.56 15.78
N ARG A 8 -21.47 20.38 16.22
CA ARG A 8 -22.16 19.36 15.41
C ARG A 8 -23.48 19.93 14.92
N GLY A 9 -23.57 20.24 13.63
CA GLY A 9 -24.84 20.38 12.93
C GLY A 9 -25.46 18.99 12.81
N GLY A 10 -26.57 18.75 13.51
CA GLY A 10 -27.33 17.52 13.42
C GLY A 10 -27.95 17.37 12.03
N ILE A 11 -27.56 16.31 11.31
CA ILE A 11 -28.37 15.74 10.25
C ILE A 11 -29.26 14.68 10.88
N ALA A 12 -30.54 15.01 11.02
CA ALA A 12 -31.57 14.05 11.36
C ALA A 12 -31.69 13.03 10.22
N GLY A 13 -31.61 11.74 10.57
CA GLY A 13 -32.13 10.62 9.78
C GLY A 13 -31.46 10.37 8.42
N VAL A 14 -30.30 9.70 8.42
CA VAL A 14 -29.90 8.84 7.29
C VAL A 14 -29.62 7.46 7.86
N GLU A 15 -30.70 6.72 8.05
CA GLU A 15 -30.65 5.29 8.32
C GLU A 15 -30.49 4.57 6.98
N HIS A 16 -29.67 3.52 6.94
CA HIS A 16 -29.29 2.69 5.78
C HIS A 16 -28.15 3.21 4.87
N GLY A 17 -26.92 3.15 5.39
CA GLY A 17 -25.68 3.35 4.65
C GLY A 17 -25.14 2.09 3.94
N SER A 18 -25.92 1.50 3.03
CA SER A 18 -25.46 0.38 2.18
C SER A 18 -25.53 0.64 0.67
N GLU A 19 -26.09 1.75 0.16
CA GLU A 19 -26.39 1.89 -1.28
C GLU A 19 -25.44 2.76 -2.12
N LEU A 20 -24.45 3.40 -1.50
CA LEU A 20 -23.73 4.52 -2.11
C LEU A 20 -22.89 4.23 -3.39
N PRO A 21 -22.29 3.03 -3.62
CA PRO A 21 -21.54 2.79 -4.85
C PRO A 21 -22.40 2.31 -6.03
N TYR A 22 -23.60 1.76 -5.78
CA TYR A 22 -24.39 1.09 -6.82
C TYR A 22 -25.24 2.07 -7.64
N GLN A 23 -25.70 3.14 -7.00
CA GLN A 23 -26.42 4.22 -7.68
C GLN A 23 -25.55 4.92 -8.73
N VAL A 24 -24.22 4.92 -8.52
CA VAL A 24 -23.26 5.50 -9.47
C VAL A 24 -23.27 4.75 -10.80
N VAL A 25 -23.32 3.42 -10.80
CA VAL A 25 -23.33 2.64 -12.06
C VAL A 25 -24.59 2.92 -12.88
N GLY A 26 -25.76 2.95 -12.22
CA GLY A 26 -27.03 3.28 -12.87
C GLY A 26 -27.05 4.73 -13.39
N ALA A 27 -26.55 5.69 -12.60
CA ALA A 27 -26.44 7.09 -13.02
C ALA A 27 -25.46 7.28 -14.18
N VAL A 28 -24.34 6.55 -14.18
CA VAL A 28 -23.32 6.58 -15.24
C VAL A 28 -23.85 5.98 -16.53
N GLN A 29 -24.63 4.88 -16.46
CA GLN A 29 -25.30 4.32 -17.63
C GLN A 29 -26.40 5.25 -18.18
N ALA A 30 -27.19 5.90 -17.33
CA ALA A 30 -28.21 6.85 -17.77
C ALA A 30 -27.65 8.07 -18.54
N GLN A 31 -26.42 8.50 -18.24
CA GLN A 31 -25.76 9.59 -18.97
C GLN A 31 -25.21 9.17 -20.35
N THR A 32 -25.19 7.88 -20.70
CA THR A 32 -24.68 7.41 -22.00
C THR A 32 -25.52 7.88 -23.18
N GLU A 33 -26.82 8.10 -23.01
CA GLU A 33 -27.72 8.46 -24.10
C GLU A 33 -27.36 9.80 -24.76
N HIS A 34 -26.76 10.72 -23.99
CA HIS A 34 -26.38 12.07 -24.44
C HIS A 34 -24.91 12.21 -24.87
N LEU A 35 -24.13 11.13 -24.90
CA LEU A 35 -22.69 11.18 -25.17
C LEU A 35 -22.33 10.84 -26.64
N PRO A 36 -21.26 11.42 -27.20
CA PRO A 36 -20.70 10.95 -28.46
C PRO A 36 -20.24 9.48 -28.34
N ALA A 37 -20.26 8.73 -29.45
CA ALA A 37 -20.06 7.28 -29.46
C ALA A 37 -18.78 6.81 -28.73
N THR A 38 -17.66 7.52 -28.93
CA THR A 38 -16.39 7.22 -28.25
C THR A 38 -16.45 7.33 -26.73
N ARG A 39 -17.29 8.23 -26.19
CA ARG A 39 -17.52 8.36 -24.74
C ARG A 39 -18.53 7.34 -24.22
N ARG A 40 -19.50 6.91 -25.04
CA ARG A 40 -20.43 5.82 -24.68
C ARG A 40 -19.71 4.50 -24.45
N ASP A 41 -18.75 4.16 -25.31
CA ASP A 41 -17.97 2.93 -25.17
C ASP A 41 -17.14 2.91 -23.89
N ALA A 42 -16.47 4.02 -23.57
CA ALA A 42 -15.70 4.17 -22.34
C ALA A 42 -16.59 4.03 -21.10
N VAL A 43 -17.75 4.68 -21.10
CA VAL A 43 -18.71 4.63 -20.00
C VAL A 43 -19.31 3.22 -19.85
N THR A 44 -19.69 2.57 -20.95
CA THR A 44 -20.20 1.20 -20.96
C THR A 44 -19.15 0.22 -20.43
N THR A 45 -17.90 0.39 -20.84
CA THR A 45 -16.76 -0.40 -20.35
C THR A 45 -16.57 -0.22 -18.85
N CYS A 46 -16.61 1.01 -18.35
CA CYS A 46 -16.51 1.32 -16.93
C CYS A 46 -17.66 0.69 -16.12
N ALA A 47 -18.90 0.87 -16.57
CA ALA A 47 -20.08 0.30 -15.90
C ALA A 47 -20.01 -1.24 -15.82
N ARG A 48 -19.56 -1.90 -16.90
CA ARG A 48 -19.33 -3.34 -16.93
C ARG A 48 -18.23 -3.76 -15.97
N TYR A 49 -17.10 -3.04 -15.94
CA TYR A 49 -15.99 -3.33 -15.03
C TYR A 49 -16.43 -3.24 -13.57
N LEU A 50 -17.06 -2.13 -13.16
CA LEU A 50 -17.56 -1.94 -11.80
C LEU A 50 -18.61 -2.99 -11.42
N THR A 51 -19.48 -3.36 -12.37
CA THR A 51 -20.48 -4.40 -12.13
C THR A 51 -19.87 -5.78 -11.96
N GLY A 52 -18.84 -6.12 -12.73
CA GLY A 52 -18.14 -7.41 -12.62
C GLY A 52 -17.29 -7.55 -11.35
N HIS A 53 -16.89 -6.44 -10.72
CA HIS A 53 -16.05 -6.43 -9.53
C HIS A 53 -16.80 -6.01 -8.25
N ARG A 54 -18.13 -6.14 -8.23
CA ARG A 54 -18.96 -5.69 -7.09
C ARG A 54 -18.49 -6.24 -5.74
N ASP A 55 -18.11 -7.51 -5.70
CA ASP A 55 -17.63 -8.20 -4.50
C ASP A 55 -16.24 -7.69 -4.02
N GLN A 56 -15.61 -6.78 -4.77
CA GLN A 56 -14.35 -6.15 -4.41
C GLN A 56 -14.54 -4.68 -4.02
N LEU A 57 -15.75 -4.12 -4.21
CA LEU A 57 -16.06 -2.69 -4.01
C LEU A 57 -16.76 -2.44 -2.67
N HIS A 58 -16.27 -3.04 -1.59
CA HIS A 58 -16.77 -2.86 -0.22
C HIS A 58 -16.33 -1.53 0.41
N TYR A 59 -16.58 -0.42 -0.29
CA TYR A 59 -16.15 0.91 0.16
C TYR A 59 -16.81 1.33 1.48
N ASP A 60 -18.03 0.87 1.75
CA ASP A 60 -18.72 1.13 3.01
C ASP A 60 -17.94 0.52 4.19
N THR A 61 -17.45 -0.70 4.03
CA THR A 61 -16.66 -1.42 5.03
C THR A 61 -15.29 -0.78 5.18
N ALA A 62 -14.63 -0.43 4.07
CA ALA A 62 -13.36 0.27 4.08
C ALA A 62 -13.45 1.62 4.80
N LEU A 63 -14.48 2.43 4.50
CA LEU A 63 -14.71 3.72 5.15
C LEU A 63 -14.98 3.58 6.65
N LYS A 64 -15.82 2.61 7.05
CA LYS A 64 -16.11 2.32 8.47
C LYS A 64 -14.85 1.93 9.25
N ASN A 65 -13.95 1.17 8.61
CA ASN A 65 -12.69 0.73 9.23
C ASN A 65 -11.53 1.72 9.06
N GLY A 66 -11.76 2.86 8.39
CA GLY A 66 -10.70 3.84 8.11
C GLY A 66 -9.61 3.33 7.16
N TRP A 67 -9.91 2.31 6.35
CA TRP A 67 -8.95 1.78 5.38
C TRP A 67 -8.75 2.76 4.22
N PRO A 68 -7.52 2.86 3.68
CA PRO A 68 -7.25 3.71 2.54
C PRO A 68 -8.01 3.21 1.31
N ILE A 69 -8.82 4.10 0.72
CA ILE A 69 -9.60 3.84 -0.49
C ILE A 69 -8.96 4.49 -1.72
N ALA A 70 -8.12 5.51 -1.49
CA ALA A 70 -7.36 6.17 -2.53
C ALA A 70 -6.04 5.44 -2.79
N THR A 71 -5.70 5.28 -4.07
CA THR A 71 -4.43 4.68 -4.51
C THR A 71 -3.22 5.57 -4.23
N GLY A 72 -3.40 6.85 -3.91
CA GLY A 72 -2.29 7.81 -3.78
C GLY A 72 -1.19 7.41 -2.79
N ALA A 73 -1.54 6.79 -1.66
CA ALA A 73 -0.55 6.27 -0.72
C ALA A 73 0.25 5.08 -1.31
N VAL A 74 -0.45 4.18 -2.03
CA VAL A 74 0.15 3.03 -2.71
C VAL A 74 1.02 3.49 -3.89
N GLU A 75 0.54 4.43 -4.70
CA GLU A 75 1.27 5.03 -5.82
C GLU A 75 2.49 5.80 -5.33
N GLY A 76 2.37 6.54 -4.21
CA GLY A 76 3.48 7.21 -3.56
C GLY A 76 4.56 6.22 -3.10
N ALA A 77 4.15 5.11 -2.46
CA ALA A 77 5.08 4.05 -2.07
C ALA A 77 5.75 3.40 -3.29
N CYS A 78 5.00 3.05 -4.34
CA CYS A 78 5.57 2.50 -5.57
C CYS A 78 6.56 3.46 -6.22
N ARG A 79 6.23 4.75 -6.30
CA ARG A 79 7.12 5.77 -6.88
C ARG A 79 8.40 5.90 -6.06
N HIS A 80 8.27 6.11 -4.75
CA HIS A 80 9.40 6.45 -3.90
C HIS A 80 10.23 5.25 -3.48
N VAL A 81 9.63 4.10 -3.17
CA VAL A 81 10.36 2.90 -2.73
C VAL A 81 10.89 2.10 -3.93
N ILE A 82 10.13 2.01 -5.02
CA ILE A 82 10.47 1.16 -6.18
C ILE A 82 11.12 2.00 -7.28
N ALA A 83 10.36 2.92 -7.88
CA ALA A 83 10.74 3.57 -9.14
C ALA A 83 12.02 4.42 -9.00
N ASP A 84 12.18 5.16 -7.90
CA ASP A 84 13.35 6.00 -7.64
C ASP A 84 14.70 5.26 -7.72
N ARG A 85 14.73 3.92 -7.64
CA ARG A 85 15.97 3.13 -7.75
C ARG A 85 15.93 2.07 -8.83
N LEU A 86 14.80 1.37 -8.97
CA LEU A 86 14.70 0.24 -9.90
C LEU A 86 14.36 0.68 -11.32
N ASP A 87 13.73 1.83 -11.49
CA ASP A 87 13.27 2.37 -12.79
C ASP A 87 14.22 3.45 -13.35
N ILE A 88 15.52 3.34 -13.05
CA ILE A 88 16.55 4.23 -13.59
C ILE A 88 17.04 3.67 -14.94
N THR A 89 17.16 4.55 -15.94
CA THR A 89 17.67 4.19 -17.26
C THR A 89 19.02 3.47 -17.18
N GLY A 90 19.11 2.32 -17.85
CA GLY A 90 20.33 1.51 -17.92
C GLY A 90 20.55 0.60 -16.70
N ALA A 91 19.67 0.62 -15.70
CA ALA A 91 19.75 -0.31 -14.58
C ALA A 91 19.40 -1.74 -15.02
N ARG A 92 20.14 -2.71 -14.49
CA ARG A 92 19.88 -4.14 -14.67
C ARG A 92 19.83 -4.79 -13.30
N TRP A 93 18.72 -5.47 -13.02
CA TRP A 93 18.48 -6.08 -11.72
C TRP A 93 18.21 -7.57 -11.90
N GLY A 94 18.89 -8.39 -11.10
CA GLY A 94 18.41 -9.74 -10.80
C GLY A 94 17.37 -9.67 -9.68
N LEU A 95 16.45 -10.63 -9.63
CA LEU A 95 15.37 -10.68 -8.64
C LEU A 95 15.89 -10.52 -7.20
N VAL A 96 16.90 -11.31 -6.84
CA VAL A 96 17.53 -11.29 -5.51
C VAL A 96 18.10 -9.91 -5.17
N GLY A 97 18.75 -9.25 -6.13
CA GLY A 97 19.33 -7.92 -5.93
C GLY A 97 18.27 -6.83 -5.82
N ALA A 98 17.22 -6.90 -6.66
CA ALA A 98 16.10 -5.97 -6.57
C ALA A 98 15.38 -6.09 -5.23
N GLU A 99 15.10 -7.31 -4.79
CA GLU A 99 14.42 -7.57 -3.52
C GLU A 99 15.24 -7.05 -2.32
N ALA A 100 16.53 -7.37 -2.26
CA ALA A 100 17.40 -6.90 -1.18
C ALA A 100 17.45 -5.37 -1.10
N VAL A 101 17.51 -4.68 -2.25
CA VAL A 101 17.46 -3.22 -2.30
C VAL A 101 16.11 -2.69 -1.85
N LEU A 102 15.00 -3.28 -2.29
CA LEU A 102 13.66 -2.85 -1.88
C LEU A 102 13.45 -3.01 -0.37
N GLN A 103 13.88 -4.13 0.22
CA GLN A 103 13.79 -4.37 1.66
C GLN A 103 14.58 -3.32 2.45
N LEU A 104 15.81 -3.01 2.03
CA LEU A 104 16.61 -1.96 2.64
C LEU A 104 15.94 -0.58 2.54
N ARG A 105 15.38 -0.24 1.37
CA ARG A 105 14.67 1.03 1.18
C ARG A 105 13.40 1.12 2.00
N ALA A 106 12.68 0.02 2.20
CA ALA A 106 11.51 -0.04 3.06
C ALA A 106 11.90 0.26 4.52
N LEU A 107 12.98 -0.36 5.03
CA LEU A 107 13.50 -0.07 6.37
C LEU A 107 13.86 1.41 6.54
N ILE A 108 14.55 2.00 5.56
CA ILE A 108 14.92 3.42 5.60
C ILE A 108 13.66 4.31 5.59
N THR A 109 12.71 4.02 4.70
CA THR A 109 11.49 4.83 4.55
C THR A 109 10.61 4.77 5.80
N ASN A 110 10.59 3.63 6.49
CA ASN A 110 9.86 3.46 7.74
C ASN A 110 10.60 4.04 8.96
N GLY A 111 11.88 4.36 8.84
CA GLY A 111 12.72 4.84 9.94
C GLY A 111 13.34 3.72 10.80
N ASP A 112 13.20 2.46 10.39
CA ASP A 112 13.63 1.27 11.15
C ASP A 112 15.09 0.86 10.87
N PHE A 113 15.81 1.65 10.06
CA PHE A 113 17.14 1.27 9.59
C PHE A 113 18.17 1.11 10.71
N GLU A 114 18.18 2.01 11.71
CA GLU A 114 19.16 1.98 12.79
C GLU A 114 19.02 0.73 13.67
N ASP A 115 17.79 0.41 14.06
CA ASP A 115 17.50 -0.79 14.85
C ASP A 115 17.85 -2.07 14.10
N TYR A 116 17.50 -2.12 12.80
CA TYR A 116 17.90 -3.22 11.94
C TYR A 116 19.42 -3.33 11.80
N TRP A 117 20.14 -2.23 11.65
CA TRP A 117 21.59 -2.22 11.47
C TRP A 117 22.32 -2.80 12.69
N ILE A 118 21.90 -2.42 13.90
CA ILE A 118 22.44 -2.98 15.15
C ILE A 118 22.23 -4.49 15.20
N PHE A 119 21.00 -4.94 14.92
CA PHE A 119 20.68 -6.37 14.87
C PHE A 119 21.52 -7.12 13.84
N HIS A 120 21.60 -6.59 12.62
CA HIS A 120 22.31 -7.19 11.50
C HIS A 120 23.82 -7.30 11.78
N ALA A 121 24.43 -6.24 12.31
CA ALA A 121 25.85 -6.24 12.68
C ALA A 121 26.17 -7.30 13.75
N ALA A 122 25.32 -7.46 14.77
CA ALA A 122 25.49 -8.49 15.79
C ALA A 122 25.38 -9.91 15.20
N ARG A 123 24.42 -10.12 14.28
CA ARG A 123 24.24 -11.40 13.58
C ARG A 123 25.43 -11.73 12.66
N GLU A 124 25.90 -10.77 11.88
CA GLU A 124 27.05 -10.99 11.00
C GLU A 124 28.33 -11.22 11.81
N HIS A 125 28.50 -10.56 12.96
CA HIS A 125 29.62 -10.84 13.87
C HIS A 125 29.60 -12.30 14.34
N GLN A 126 28.44 -12.83 14.76
CA GLN A 126 28.31 -14.24 15.15
C GLN A 126 28.58 -15.20 13.98
N ARG A 127 28.17 -14.85 12.75
CA ARG A 127 28.37 -15.68 11.56
C ARG A 127 29.84 -15.76 11.16
N LEU A 128 30.55 -14.63 11.21
CA LEU A 128 31.96 -14.53 10.82
C LEU A 128 32.90 -15.03 11.92
N TYR A 129 32.51 -14.85 13.18
CA TYR A 129 33.29 -15.21 14.36
C TYR A 129 32.47 -16.13 15.28
N PRO A 130 32.20 -17.38 14.87
CA PRO A 130 31.57 -18.34 15.74
C PRO A 130 32.43 -18.52 17.00
N GLY A 131 31.78 -18.58 18.17
CA GLY A 131 32.47 -18.75 19.44
C GLY A 131 33.43 -19.95 19.40
N PRO A 132 34.58 -19.89 20.10
CA PRO A 132 35.55 -20.97 20.08
C PRO A 132 34.88 -22.29 20.48
N ASP A 133 35.11 -23.33 19.68
CA ASP A 133 34.67 -24.68 19.99
C ASP A 133 35.39 -25.15 21.27
N GLN A 134 34.75 -24.93 22.42
CA GLN A 134 35.29 -25.30 23.73
C GLN A 134 35.45 -26.83 23.88
N GLN A 135 35.05 -27.64 22.89
CA GLN A 135 35.17 -29.10 22.96
C GLN A 135 36.56 -29.66 22.63
N LYS A 136 37.53 -28.85 22.17
CA LYS A 136 38.85 -29.36 21.72
C LYS A 136 40.07 -29.02 22.57
N TYR A 137 39.91 -28.31 23.68
CA TYR A 137 41.04 -27.96 24.56
C TYR A 137 40.92 -28.67 25.92
N SER A 138 40.94 -30.00 25.92
CA SER A 138 41.32 -30.73 27.13
C SER A 138 42.84 -30.61 27.26
N LEU A 139 43.30 -29.74 28.16
CA LEU A 139 44.72 -29.67 28.52
C LEU A 139 45.09 -30.99 29.18
N THR A 140 45.74 -31.87 28.43
CA THR A 140 46.39 -33.06 28.98
C THR A 140 47.54 -32.59 29.86
N ALA A 141 47.41 -32.79 31.17
CA ALA A 141 48.42 -32.51 32.17
C ALA A 141 49.54 -33.57 32.17
#